data_AF-A0A7L1G4M7-F1
#
_entry.id   AF-A0A7L1G4M7-F1
#
_cell.length_a   1.000
_cell.length_b   1.000
_cell.length_c   1.000
_cell.angle_alpha   90.00
_cell.angle_beta   90.00
_cell.angle_gamma   90.00
#
_symmetry.space_group_name_H-M   'P 1'
#
loop_
_entity.id
_entity.type
_entity.pdbx_description
1 polymer ?
#
loop_
_entity_poly.entity_id
_entity_poly.type
_entity_poly.pdbx_seq_one_letter_code
_entity_poly.pdbx_strand_id
1 'polypeptide(L)'
;EDVNCILTDWRGGSSGLYTDAVNNVRIVGAELVYLVNLLEKDYGYSPDNIHFIGHSLGAHAAGEAGRRKPGIGRITGLDPAGPLFQYTPTTVRLDPSDAKFVDVIHTHAGHLFFDFAPGILQTCGHLDFYPNGGKKMPGCRQLRVP
;
A
#
# COMPACT_ATOMS: atom_id res chain seq x y z
N GLU A 1 -3.87 19.08 -11.67
CA GLU A 1 -4.76 18.31 -12.56
C GLU A 1 -6.18 18.41 -12.03
N ASP A 2 -7.17 18.21 -12.89
CA ASP A 2 -8.57 18.14 -12.48
C ASP A 2 -8.91 16.68 -12.15
N VAL A 3 -9.10 16.37 -10.86
CA VAL A 3 -9.20 14.99 -10.37
C VAL A 3 -10.09 14.91 -9.12
N ASN A 4 -10.79 13.78 -8.98
CA ASN A 4 -11.48 13.43 -7.75
C ASN A 4 -10.48 12.85 -6.74
N CYS A 5 -10.16 13.61 -5.69
CA CYS A 5 -9.25 13.16 -4.63
C CYS A 5 -10.04 12.74 -3.39
N ILE A 6 -9.99 11.45 -3.05
CA ILE A 6 -10.74 10.86 -1.93
C ILE A 6 -9.74 10.41 -0.86
N LEU A 7 -9.83 10.99 0.33
CA LEU A 7 -9.04 10.58 1.48
C LEU A 7 -9.75 9.45 2.23
N THR A 8 -9.09 8.30 2.34
CA THR A 8 -9.62 7.15 3.10
C THR A 8 -9.12 7.21 4.55
N ASP A 9 -9.96 7.74 5.45
CA ASP A 9 -9.68 7.74 6.88
C ASP A 9 -10.14 6.44 7.54
N TRP A 10 -9.17 5.64 8.00
CA TRP A 10 -9.41 4.40 8.74
C TRP A 10 -8.69 4.40 10.09
N ARG A 11 -8.44 5.58 10.68
CA ARG A 11 -7.72 5.75 11.95
C ARG A 11 -8.27 4.87 13.08
N GLY A 12 -9.58 4.68 13.13
CA GLY A 12 -10.22 3.80 14.11
C GLY A 12 -9.72 2.35 14.06
N GLY A 13 -9.42 1.84 12.86
CA GLY A 13 -8.87 0.49 12.65
C GLY A 13 -7.35 0.43 12.70
N SER A 14 -6.64 1.55 12.58
CA SER A 14 -5.16 1.58 12.53
C SER A 14 -4.49 1.94 13.86
N SER A 15 -5.22 2.50 14.83
CA SER A 15 -4.62 3.08 16.06
C SER A 15 -4.41 2.07 17.20
N GLY A 16 -4.80 0.80 17.00
CA GLY A 16 -4.67 -0.27 18.01
C GLY A 16 -3.33 -0.98 17.98
N LEU A 17 -3.33 -2.26 18.37
CA LEU A 17 -2.14 -3.12 18.21
C LEU A 17 -1.79 -3.24 16.73
N TYR A 18 -0.49 -3.27 16.41
CA TYR A 18 -0.03 -3.39 15.02
C TYR A 18 -0.61 -4.63 14.33
N THR A 19 -0.72 -5.75 15.04
CA THR A 19 -1.34 -6.98 14.53
C THR A 19 -2.81 -6.79 14.15
N ASP A 20 -3.56 -6.02 14.94
CA ASP A 20 -4.96 -5.72 14.65
C ASP A 20 -5.06 -4.80 13.44
N ALA A 21 -4.20 -3.76 13.38
CA ALA A 21 -4.12 -2.87 12.23
C ALA A 21 -3.80 -3.62 10.93
N VAL A 22 -2.86 -4.58 10.97
CA VAL A 22 -2.54 -5.46 9.84
C VAL A 22 -3.74 -6.28 9.41
N ASN A 23 -4.48 -6.87 10.34
CA ASN A 23 -5.69 -7.61 10.00
C ASN A 23 -6.79 -6.71 9.42
N ASN A 24 -6.93 -5.49 9.95
CA ASN A 24 -7.92 -4.50 9.53
C ASN A 24 -7.69 -3.99 8.11
N VAL A 25 -6.46 -4.06 7.58
CA VAL A 25 -6.16 -3.79 6.15
C VAL A 25 -7.11 -4.55 5.22
N ARG A 26 -7.48 -5.80 5.58
CA ARG A 26 -8.40 -6.61 4.77
C ARG A 26 -9.81 -6.03 4.70
N ILE A 27 -10.26 -5.40 5.78
CA ILE A 27 -11.57 -4.73 5.84
C ILE A 27 -11.51 -3.42 5.06
N VAL A 28 -10.45 -2.63 5.25
CA VAL A 28 -10.26 -1.38 4.47
C VAL A 28 -10.24 -1.67 2.97
N GLY A 29 -9.51 -2.69 2.52
CA GLY A 29 -9.51 -3.10 1.12
C GLY A 29 -10.89 -3.53 0.62
N ALA A 30 -11.71 -4.19 1.45
CA ALA A 30 -13.09 -4.54 1.10
C ALA A 30 -14.00 -3.30 0.97
N GLU A 31 -13.86 -2.31 1.84
CA GLU A 31 -14.61 -1.05 1.78
C GLU A 31 -14.22 -0.21 0.55
N LEU A 32 -12.93 -0.18 0.19
CA LEU A 32 -12.48 0.46 -1.06
C LEU A 32 -13.15 -0.18 -2.29
N VAL A 33 -13.26 -1.51 -2.31
CA VAL A 33 -13.95 -2.25 -3.38
C VAL A 33 -15.44 -1.96 -3.40
N TYR A 34 -16.07 -1.81 -2.24
CA TYR A 34 -17.47 -1.41 -2.15
C TYR A 34 -17.69 -0.05 -2.83
N LEU A 35 -16.83 0.93 -2.55
CA LEU A 35 -16.87 2.24 -3.23
C LEU A 35 -16.65 2.10 -4.74
N VAL A 36 -15.64 1.34 -5.19
CA VAL A 36 -15.38 1.15 -6.62
C VAL A 36 -16.57 0.52 -7.33
N ASN A 37 -17.18 -0.50 -6.73
CA ASN A 37 -18.35 -1.16 -7.32
C ASN A 37 -19.56 -0.23 -7.36
N LEU A 38 -19.74 0.64 -6.37
CA LEU A 38 -20.78 1.67 -6.37
C LEU A 38 -20.56 2.65 -7.54
N LEU A 39 -19.33 3.16 -7.71
CA LEU A 39 -18.97 4.06 -8.80
C LEU A 39 -19.19 3.41 -10.18
N GLU A 40 -18.79 2.16 -10.33
CA GLU A 40 -18.94 1.43 -11.58
C GLU A 40 -20.41 1.12 -11.89
N LYS A 41 -21.16 0.60 -10.91
CA LYS A 41 -22.54 0.16 -11.12
C LYS A 41 -23.51 1.31 -11.29
N ASP A 42 -23.41 2.33 -10.45
CA ASP A 42 -24.42 3.38 -10.36
C ASP A 42 -24.07 4.58 -11.26
N TYR A 43 -22.79 4.77 -11.59
CA TYR A 43 -22.30 5.89 -12.38
C TYR A 43 -21.54 5.48 -13.66
N GLY A 44 -21.36 4.19 -13.93
CA GLY A 44 -20.62 3.71 -15.10
C GLY A 44 -19.13 4.06 -15.07
N TYR A 45 -18.57 4.38 -13.90
CA TYR A 45 -17.19 4.81 -13.76
C TYR A 45 -16.23 3.61 -13.82
N SER A 46 -15.43 3.53 -14.89
CA SER A 46 -14.48 2.43 -15.09
C SER A 46 -13.44 2.36 -13.96
N PRO A 47 -13.17 1.17 -13.39
CA PRO A 47 -12.06 0.96 -12.45
C PRO A 47 -10.68 1.31 -13.03
N ASP A 48 -10.55 1.32 -14.35
CA ASP A 48 -9.32 1.74 -15.05
C ASP A 48 -8.96 3.21 -14.80
N ASN A 49 -9.96 4.03 -14.46
CA ASN A 49 -9.79 5.44 -14.13
C ASN A 49 -9.54 5.66 -12.62
N ILE A 50 -9.24 4.60 -11.87
CA ILE A 50 -8.95 4.65 -10.43
C ILE A 50 -7.46 4.45 -10.21
N HIS A 51 -6.89 5.36 -9.40
CA HIS A 51 -5.53 5.28 -8.89
C HIS A 51 -5.57 5.25 -7.37
N PHE A 52 -5.21 4.11 -6.78
CA PHE A 52 -5.01 4.04 -5.34
C PHE A 52 -3.59 4.44 -4.97
N ILE A 53 -3.45 5.32 -3.98
CA ILE A 53 -2.17 5.70 -3.40
C ILE A 53 -2.19 5.26 -1.94
N GLY A 54 -1.37 4.27 -1.60
CA GLY A 54 -1.33 3.68 -0.27
C GLY A 54 0.04 3.85 0.37
N HIS A 55 0.08 4.43 1.58
CA HIS A 55 1.31 4.58 2.35
C HIS A 55 1.36 3.57 3.50
N SER A 56 2.53 2.95 3.74
CA SER A 56 2.74 1.97 4.82
C SER A 56 1.70 0.84 4.75
N LEU A 57 0.90 0.60 5.80
CA LEU A 57 -0.20 -0.38 5.77
C LEU A 57 -1.24 -0.10 4.68
N GLY A 58 -1.44 1.17 4.31
CA GLY A 58 -2.35 1.57 3.24
C GLY A 58 -1.95 1.04 1.86
N ALA A 59 -0.66 0.77 1.62
CA ALA A 59 -0.20 0.15 0.38
C ALA A 59 -0.79 -1.26 0.21
N HIS A 60 -0.85 -2.01 1.31
CA HIS A 60 -1.47 -3.34 1.33
C HIS A 60 -2.99 -3.28 1.31
N ALA A 61 -3.61 -2.21 1.81
CA ALA A 61 -5.05 -1.99 1.65
C ALA A 61 -5.42 -1.75 0.18
N ALA A 62 -4.60 -0.99 -0.54
CA ALA A 62 -4.73 -0.79 -1.98
C ALA A 62 -4.53 -2.11 -2.75
N GLY A 63 -3.50 -2.90 -2.39
CA GLY A 63 -3.27 -4.24 -2.97
C GLY A 63 -4.47 -5.18 -2.75
N GLU A 64 -4.99 -5.26 -1.52
CA GLU A 64 -6.17 -6.07 -1.22
C GLU A 64 -7.42 -5.62 -2.00
N ALA A 65 -7.59 -4.31 -2.19
CA ALA A 65 -8.68 -3.78 -3.03
C ALA A 65 -8.51 -4.21 -4.49
N GLY A 66 -7.31 -4.03 -5.05
CA GLY A 66 -6.99 -4.42 -6.43
C GLY A 66 -7.16 -5.92 -6.69
N ARG A 67 -6.66 -6.76 -5.77
CA ARG A 67 -6.84 -8.22 -5.82
C ARG A 67 -8.32 -8.64 -5.85
N ARG A 68 -9.18 -7.93 -5.11
CA ARG A 68 -10.64 -8.19 -5.05
C ARG A 68 -11.40 -7.61 -6.24
N LYS A 69 -10.88 -6.56 -6.86
CA LYS A 69 -11.50 -5.87 -7.99
C LYS A 69 -10.51 -5.77 -9.15
N PRO A 70 -10.44 -6.81 -10.02
CA PRO A 70 -9.61 -6.75 -11.21
C PRO A 70 -9.95 -5.54 -12.09
N GLY A 71 -8.94 -4.97 -12.74
CA GLY A 71 -9.09 -3.85 -13.67
C GLY A 71 -8.81 -2.47 -13.09
N ILE A 72 -8.36 -2.35 -11.83
CA ILE A 72 -7.84 -1.09 -11.29
C ILE A 72 -6.70 -0.58 -12.20
N GLY A 73 -6.78 0.70 -12.57
CA GLY A 73 -5.80 1.33 -13.45
C GLY A 73 -4.40 1.38 -12.85
N ARG A 74 -4.28 1.91 -11.62
CA ARG A 74 -2.97 2.05 -10.96
C ARG A 74 -3.02 1.89 -9.45
N ILE A 75 -1.95 1.31 -8.88
CA ILE A 75 -1.65 1.40 -7.45
C ILE A 75 -0.25 2.00 -7.28
N THR A 76 -0.12 3.02 -6.44
CA THR A 76 1.18 3.50 -5.96
C THR A 76 1.39 3.10 -4.50
N GLY A 77 2.41 2.30 -4.23
CA GLY A 77 2.85 1.94 -2.89
C GLY A 77 3.91 2.90 -2.37
N LEU A 78 3.59 3.69 -1.34
CA LEU A 78 4.53 4.60 -0.69
C LEU A 78 5.09 3.94 0.57
N ASP A 79 6.32 3.44 0.48
CA ASP A 79 7.05 2.70 1.50
C ASP A 79 6.17 1.62 2.19
N PRO A 80 5.70 0.60 1.43
CA PRO A 80 4.78 -0.41 1.95
C PRO A 80 5.33 -1.08 3.21
N ALA A 81 4.47 -1.39 4.18
CA ALA A 81 4.92 -1.94 5.46
C ALA A 81 5.58 -3.33 5.31
N GLY A 82 6.78 -3.51 5.85
CA GLY A 82 7.48 -4.80 5.87
C GLY A 82 6.93 -5.78 6.90
N PRO A 83 6.74 -5.40 8.19
CA PRO A 83 6.36 -6.35 9.23
C PRO A 83 5.00 -7.00 8.95
N LEU A 84 4.97 -8.34 8.96
CA LEU A 84 3.81 -9.19 8.65
C LEU A 84 3.36 -9.23 7.17
N PHE A 85 4.09 -8.57 6.26
CA PHE A 85 3.85 -8.65 4.80
C PHE A 85 5.07 -9.09 4.00
N GLN A 86 6.28 -8.83 4.49
CA GLN A 86 7.49 -9.22 3.78
C GLN A 86 7.56 -10.74 3.64
N TYR A 87 7.83 -11.20 2.41
CA TYR A 87 7.92 -12.60 2.01
C TYR A 87 6.64 -13.42 2.24
N THR A 88 5.49 -12.78 2.45
CA THR A 88 4.19 -13.47 2.44
C THR A 88 3.74 -13.74 1.00
N PRO A 89 2.78 -14.69 0.80
CA PRO A 89 2.16 -14.91 -0.49
C PRO A 89 1.56 -13.61 -1.07
N THR A 90 1.53 -13.51 -2.40
CA THR A 90 1.01 -12.34 -3.13
C THR A 90 -0.44 -12.01 -2.74
N THR A 91 -1.22 -13.00 -2.27
CA THR A 91 -2.59 -12.81 -1.80
C THR A 91 -2.73 -12.01 -0.50
N VAL A 92 -1.63 -11.75 0.22
CA VAL A 92 -1.62 -11.08 1.53
C VAL A 92 -1.08 -9.65 1.44
N ARG A 93 -0.30 -9.33 0.43
CA ARG A 93 0.49 -8.09 0.32
C ARG A 93 0.21 -7.40 -1.01
N LEU A 94 0.79 -6.21 -1.18
CA LEU A 94 0.82 -5.55 -2.49
C LEU A 94 1.66 -6.39 -3.45
N ASP A 95 1.19 -6.53 -4.68
CA ASP A 95 1.85 -7.26 -5.75
C ASP A 95 1.53 -6.65 -7.13
N PRO A 96 2.37 -6.83 -8.17
CA PRO A 96 2.08 -6.32 -9.51
C PRO A 96 0.74 -6.80 -10.07
N SER A 97 0.23 -7.96 -9.66
CA SER A 97 -1.07 -8.45 -10.14
C SER A 97 -2.28 -7.62 -9.70
N ASP A 98 -2.13 -6.73 -8.71
CA ASP A 98 -3.26 -6.06 -8.06
C ASP A 98 -3.83 -4.89 -8.90
N ALA A 99 -3.09 -4.39 -9.89
CA ALA A 99 -3.57 -3.38 -10.82
C ALA A 99 -2.89 -3.52 -12.18
N LYS A 100 -3.41 -2.82 -13.20
CA LYS A 100 -2.76 -2.79 -14.52
C LYS A 100 -1.34 -2.21 -14.46
N PHE A 101 -1.10 -1.30 -13.51
CA PHE A 101 0.21 -0.77 -13.23
C PHE A 101 0.40 -0.55 -11.72
N VAL A 102 1.57 -0.92 -11.21
CA VAL A 102 1.91 -0.80 -9.80
C VAL A 102 3.30 -0.20 -9.72
N ASP A 103 3.43 0.95 -9.08
CA ASP A 103 4.72 1.59 -8.84
C ASP A 103 4.94 1.79 -7.34
N VAL A 104 6.14 1.48 -6.87
CA VAL A 104 6.45 1.45 -5.45
C VAL A 104 7.65 2.33 -5.17
N ILE A 105 7.59 3.13 -4.11
CA ILE A 105 8.70 3.97 -3.66
C ILE A 105 9.13 3.47 -2.29
N HIS A 106 10.36 2.96 -2.19
CA HIS A 106 10.96 2.48 -0.95
C HIS A 106 11.83 3.59 -0.35
N THR A 107 11.55 4.02 0.88
CA THR A 107 12.29 5.10 1.55
C THR A 107 12.86 4.69 2.90
N HIS A 108 12.33 3.63 3.51
CA HIS A 108 12.82 3.09 4.78
C HIS A 108 12.75 1.56 4.76
N ALA A 109 13.27 0.96 3.69
CA ALA A 109 13.27 -0.47 3.44
C ALA A 109 14.35 -1.21 4.25
N GLY A 110 13.99 -2.32 4.89
CA GLY A 110 14.92 -3.18 5.59
C GLY A 110 14.22 -4.18 6.51
N HIS A 111 15.00 -4.94 7.27
CA HIS A 111 14.45 -5.84 8.27
C HIS A 111 14.16 -5.10 9.57
N LEU A 112 12.92 -5.13 10.06
CA LEU A 112 12.53 -4.44 11.30
C LEU A 112 13.47 -4.75 12.49
N PHE A 113 13.87 -6.01 12.66
CA PHE A 113 14.68 -6.43 13.81
C PHE A 113 16.17 -6.09 13.71
N PHE A 114 16.71 -5.91 12.49
CA PHE A 114 18.14 -5.69 12.27
C PHE A 114 18.43 -4.24 11.85
N ASP A 115 17.59 -3.68 10.99
CA ASP A 115 17.74 -2.35 10.40
C ASP A 115 16.84 -1.30 11.07
N PHE A 116 15.90 -1.70 11.94
CA PHE A 116 14.85 -0.84 12.50
C PHE A 116 14.02 -0.12 11.43
N ALA A 117 13.91 -0.78 10.27
CA ALA A 117 13.28 -0.28 9.07
C ALA A 117 11.86 -0.87 8.94
N PRO A 118 10.80 -0.04 8.91
CA PRO A 118 9.42 -0.52 8.83
C PRO A 118 8.96 -0.79 7.39
N GLY A 119 9.70 -0.34 6.38
CA GLY A 119 9.37 -0.54 4.97
C GLY A 119 9.80 -1.90 4.44
N ILE A 120 9.05 -2.43 3.49
CA ILE A 120 9.33 -3.69 2.83
C ILE A 120 10.60 -3.58 1.95
N LEU A 121 11.46 -4.60 2.02
CA LEU A 121 12.70 -4.66 1.24
C LEU A 121 12.50 -5.28 -0.15
N GLN A 122 11.67 -6.31 -0.25
CA GLN A 122 11.37 -6.97 -1.52
C GLN A 122 10.62 -6.02 -2.45
N THR A 123 10.84 -6.21 -3.76
CA THR A 123 10.04 -5.56 -4.80
C THR A 123 8.60 -6.04 -4.73
N CYS A 124 7.65 -5.14 -4.94
CA CYS A 124 6.22 -5.46 -5.02
C CYS A 124 5.47 -4.64 -6.07
N GLY A 125 6.18 -3.91 -6.94
CA GLY A 125 5.63 -3.20 -8.08
C GLY A 125 6.04 -3.77 -9.43
N HIS A 126 5.41 -3.26 -10.48
CA HIS A 126 5.97 -3.34 -11.83
C HIS A 126 7.24 -2.50 -11.93
N LEU A 127 7.26 -1.36 -11.23
CA LEU A 127 8.44 -0.54 -11.02
C LEU A 127 8.64 -0.30 -9.52
N ASP A 128 9.85 -0.52 -9.03
CA ASP A 128 10.24 -0.27 -7.65
C ASP A 128 11.39 0.75 -7.63
N PHE A 129 11.14 1.89 -6.99
CA PHE A 129 12.06 3.01 -6.89
C PHE A 129 12.68 3.03 -5.50
N TYR A 130 14.01 3.15 -5.46
CA TYR A 130 14.79 3.20 -4.21
C TYR A 130 15.56 4.53 -4.14
N PRO A 131 14.87 5.68 -3.95
CA PRO A 131 15.52 6.97 -3.80
C PRO A 131 16.58 6.90 -2.69
N ASN A 132 17.78 7.41 -2.96
CA ASN A 132 18.91 7.37 -2.01
C ASN A 132 19.22 5.95 -1.49
N GLY A 133 19.02 4.92 -2.32
CA GLY A 133 19.20 3.51 -1.95
C GLY A 133 18.04 2.92 -1.13
N GLY A 134 16.97 3.69 -0.89
CA GLY A 134 15.72 3.25 -0.29
C GLY A 134 15.75 2.94 1.20
N LYS A 135 16.86 3.23 1.88
CA LYS A 135 17.04 2.94 3.32
C LYS A 135 17.15 4.19 4.19
N LYS A 136 17.93 5.17 3.73
CA LYS A 136 18.36 6.32 4.54
C LYS A 136 18.16 7.59 3.73
N MET A 137 17.06 8.28 4.00
CA MET A 137 16.75 9.53 3.30
C MET A 137 17.56 10.70 3.88
N PRO A 138 18.18 11.54 3.03
CA PRO A 138 18.80 12.79 3.48
C PRO A 138 17.80 13.64 4.29
N GLY A 139 18.22 14.17 5.42
CA GLY A 139 17.39 14.99 6.30
C GLY A 139 16.59 14.22 7.37
N CYS A 140 16.43 12.90 7.25
CA CYS A 140 15.80 12.08 8.29
C CYS A 140 16.81 11.67 9.37
N ARG A 141 16.49 11.93 10.65
CA ARG A 141 17.27 11.39 11.77
C ARG A 141 17.13 9.87 11.77
N GLN A 142 18.25 9.17 11.75
CA GLN A 142 18.23 7.71 11.91
C GLN A 142 17.84 7.36 13.34
N LEU A 143 16.97 6.37 13.47
CA LEU A 143 16.73 5.69 14.73
C LEU A 143 18.06 5.09 15.16
N ARG A 144 18.74 5.73 16.11
CA ARG A 144 19.97 5.19 16.72
C ARG A 144 19.53 4.14 17.72
N VAL A 145 20.07 2.95 17.59
CA VAL A 145 20.10 1.98 18.69
C VAL A 145 21.19 2.47 19.67
N PRO A 146 20.93 2.49 20.98
CA PRO A 146 22.00 2.64 21.99
C PRO A 146 23.11 1.60 21.80
#